data_AF-A0A7V6Y651-F1
#
_entry.id   AF-A0A7V6Y651-F1
#
_cell.length_a   1.000
_cell.length_b   1.000
_cell.length_c   1.000
_cell.angle_alpha   90.00
_cell.angle_beta   90.00
_cell.angle_gamma   90.00
#
_symmetry.space_group_name_H-M   'P 1'
#
loop_
_entity.id
_entity.type
_entity.pdbx_description
1 polymer ?
#
loop_
_entity_poly.entity_id
_entity_poly.type
_entity_poly.pdbx_seq_one_letter_code
_entity_poly.pdbx_strand_id
1 'polypeptide(L)'
;MRLIETVKGEIIKGDETYPYEVINDKVRIRLPFSIDFHKLYDLLKEQDYFVANSPELDSQGWGKDYDAEGYYPYWVYVENDDYYFAFPPEDYKLVHEPGAKPKHVPILGSKALEEFFRWLPLLKQARAVEGVLN
;
A
#
# COMPACT_ATOMS: atom_id res chain seq x y z
N MET A 1 7.43 -4.38 -19.92
CA MET A 1 7.60 -4.06 -18.49
C MET A 1 8.72 -4.94 -17.96
N ARG A 2 9.75 -4.41 -17.29
CA ARG A 2 10.74 -5.27 -16.60
C ARG A 2 10.07 -5.84 -15.36
N LEU A 3 10.13 -7.16 -15.17
CA LEU A 3 9.77 -7.77 -13.89
C LEU A 3 10.78 -7.26 -12.85
N ILE A 4 10.28 -6.57 -11.82
CA ILE A 4 11.05 -6.30 -10.63
C ILE A 4 10.81 -7.51 -9.72
N GLU A 5 11.86 -8.14 -9.19
CA GLU A 5 11.73 -9.32 -8.33
C GLU A 5 12.56 -9.12 -7.06
N THR A 6 12.29 -8.02 -6.36
CA THR A 6 13.08 -7.63 -5.19
C THR A 6 12.19 -7.38 -3.99
N VAL A 7 12.78 -7.55 -2.81
CA VAL A 7 12.14 -7.30 -1.51
C VAL A 7 12.28 -5.83 -1.07
N LYS A 8 13.00 -5.00 -1.81
CA LYS A 8 13.13 -3.56 -1.60
C LYS A 8 13.61 -2.87 -2.86
N GLY A 9 13.14 -1.66 -3.12
CA GLY A 9 13.55 -0.89 -4.28
C GLY A 9 12.75 0.39 -4.43
N GLU A 10 12.66 0.88 -5.66
CA GLU A 10 11.94 2.10 -6.00
C GLU A 10 11.07 1.87 -7.24
N ILE A 11 9.83 2.33 -7.18
CA ILE A 11 8.91 2.39 -8.32
C ILE A 11 8.98 3.81 -8.86
N ILE A 12 9.28 3.96 -10.15
CA ILE A 12 9.36 5.27 -10.82
C ILE A 12 8.12 5.45 -11.69
N LYS A 13 7.38 6.55 -11.50
CA LYS A 13 6.21 6.92 -12.32
C LYS A 13 6.26 8.41 -12.66
N GLY A 14 6.71 8.73 -13.88
CA GLY A 14 6.99 10.11 -14.26
C GLY A 14 8.13 10.67 -13.41
N ASP A 15 7.91 11.82 -12.78
CA ASP A 15 8.90 12.49 -11.92
C ASP A 15 8.83 12.02 -10.45
N GLU A 16 7.90 11.11 -10.11
CA GLU A 16 7.71 10.61 -8.76
C GLU A 16 8.44 9.28 -8.55
N THR A 17 9.06 9.16 -7.37
CA THR A 17 9.71 7.95 -6.90
C THR A 17 9.01 7.44 -5.66
N TYR A 18 8.69 6.15 -5.66
CA TYR A 18 7.99 5.45 -4.58
C TYR A 18 8.88 4.33 -4.05
N PRO A 19 9.67 4.59 -3.01
CA PRO A 19 10.43 3.54 -2.32
C PRO A 19 9.48 2.47 -1.78
N TYR A 20 9.88 1.22 -1.89
CA TYR A 20 9.09 0.12 -1.38
C TYR A 20 9.96 -0.93 -0.68
N GLU A 21 9.31 -1.68 0.21
CA GLU A 21 9.85 -2.86 0.86
C GLU A 21 8.78 -3.95 0.99
N VAL A 22 9.22 -5.21 1.09
CA VAL A 22 8.37 -6.34 1.41
C VAL A 22 8.71 -6.80 2.83
N ILE A 23 7.80 -6.55 3.77
CA ILE A 23 7.98 -6.81 5.19
C ILE A 23 6.70 -7.42 5.77
N ASN A 24 6.85 -8.43 6.64
CA ASN A 24 5.72 -9.14 7.28
C ASN A 24 4.64 -9.58 6.26
N ASP A 25 5.08 -10.19 5.16
CA ASP A 25 4.22 -10.65 4.06
C ASP A 25 3.34 -9.57 3.39
N LYS A 26 3.71 -8.29 3.55
CA LYS A 26 3.07 -7.16 2.89
C LYS A 26 4.07 -6.40 2.04
N VAL A 27 3.60 -5.92 0.89
CA VAL A 27 4.26 -4.84 0.17
C VAL A 27 3.92 -3.55 0.90
N ARG A 28 4.93 -2.74 1.20
CA ARG A 28 4.80 -1.41 1.80
C ARG A 28 5.50 -0.41 0.89
N ILE A 29 4.79 0.64 0.51
CA ILE A 29 5.26 1.68 -0.41
C ILE A 29 5.19 3.02 0.31
N ARG A 30 6.31 3.74 0.37
CA ARG A 30 6.35 5.11 0.88
C ARG A 30 5.72 6.07 -0.12
N LEU A 31 4.78 6.87 0.34
CA LEU A 31 4.12 7.90 -0.46
C LEU A 31 4.94 9.20 -0.36
N PRO A 32 5.25 9.87 -1.50
CA PRO A 32 5.98 11.14 -1.49
C PRO A 32 5.07 12.33 -1.14
N PHE A 33 3.95 12.08 -0.45
CA PHE A 33 2.96 13.08 -0.08
C PHE A 33 2.16 12.61 1.12
N SER A 34 1.65 13.56 1.90
CA SER A 34 0.79 13.29 3.05
C SER A 34 -0.64 12.93 2.64
N ILE A 35 -1.29 12.09 3.43
CA ILE A 35 -2.70 11.71 3.25
C ILE A 35 -3.57 12.45 4.25
N ASP A 36 -4.67 13.01 3.76
CA ASP A 36 -5.79 13.47 4.57
C ASP A 36 -6.70 12.26 4.84
N PHE A 37 -6.70 11.78 6.09
CA PHE A 37 -7.46 10.59 6.48
C PHE A 37 -8.97 10.80 6.46
N HIS A 38 -9.47 12.03 6.69
CA HIS A 38 -10.89 12.36 6.52
C HIS A 38 -11.30 12.23 5.05
N LYS A 39 -10.50 12.82 4.16
CA LYS A 39 -10.75 12.72 2.72
C LYS A 39 -10.64 11.28 2.21
N LEU A 40 -9.66 10.52 2.70
CA LEU A 40 -9.51 9.10 2.34
C LEU A 40 -10.73 8.30 2.79
N TYR A 41 -11.19 8.50 4.03
CA TYR A 41 -12.35 7.83 4.59
C TYR A 41 -13.60 8.08 3.73
N ASP A 42 -13.89 9.34 3.39
CA ASP A 42 -15.06 9.70 2.59
C ASP A 42 -15.00 9.06 1.19
N LEU A 43 -13.85 9.16 0.49
CA LEU A 43 -13.67 8.56 -0.83
C LEU A 43 -13.86 7.03 -0.83
N LEU A 44 -13.42 6.35 0.23
CA LEU A 44 -13.58 4.91 0.39
C LEU A 44 -15.06 4.56 0.64
N LYS A 45 -15.75 5.32 1.49
CA LYS A 45 -17.18 5.13 1.76
C LYS A 45 -18.04 5.38 0.53
N GLU A 46 -17.74 6.40 -0.27
CA GLU A 46 -18.42 6.71 -1.53
C GLU A 46 -18.30 5.58 -2.57
N GLN A 47 -17.23 4.77 -2.49
CA GLN A 47 -17.00 3.63 -3.37
C GLN A 47 -17.42 2.29 -2.73
N ASP A 48 -18.26 2.34 -1.69
CA ASP A 48 -18.79 1.19 -0.97
C ASP A 48 -17.73 0.27 -0.34
N TYR A 49 -16.56 0.81 0.04
CA TYR A 49 -15.58 0.05 0.80
C TYR A 49 -15.93 0.00 2.30
N PHE A 50 -15.59 -1.14 2.92
CA PHE A 50 -15.51 -1.24 4.37
C PHE A 50 -14.20 -0.63 4.84
N VAL A 51 -14.28 0.13 5.93
CA VAL A 51 -13.17 0.90 6.51
C VAL A 51 -12.95 0.45 7.95
N ALA A 52 -11.68 0.32 8.35
CA ALA A 52 -11.26 -0.19 9.65
C ALA A 52 -11.39 0.84 10.77
N ASN A 53 -10.86 2.02 10.51
CA ASN A 53 -10.66 3.07 11.49
C ASN A 53 -11.54 4.29 11.20
N SER A 54 -11.77 5.10 12.22
CA SER A 54 -12.26 6.47 12.06
C SER A 54 -11.15 7.37 11.50
N PRO A 55 -11.49 8.43 10.75
CA PRO A 55 -10.51 9.31 10.12
C PRO A 55 -9.64 10.14 11.08
N GLU A 56 -9.96 10.14 12.38
CA GLU A 56 -9.17 10.81 13.43
C GLU A 56 -7.88 10.06 13.82
N LEU A 57 -7.71 8.83 13.33
CA LEU A 57 -6.52 8.02 13.55
C LEU A 57 -5.47 8.28 12.45
N ASP A 58 -4.21 8.00 12.77
CA ASP A 58 -3.05 8.09 11.87
C ASP A 58 -2.93 6.89 10.92
N SER A 59 -4.00 6.10 10.80
CA SER A 59 -4.05 4.91 9.97
C SER A 59 -5.47 4.59 9.53
N GLN A 60 -5.59 4.07 8.31
CA GLN A 60 -6.84 3.65 7.71
C GLN A 60 -6.65 2.32 6.96
N GLY A 61 -7.35 1.28 7.41
CA GLY A 61 -7.51 0.02 6.68
C GLY A 61 -8.79 0.01 5.85
N TRP A 62 -8.81 -0.68 4.71
CA TRP A 62 -10.03 -0.91 3.93
C TRP A 62 -10.03 -2.21 3.08
N GLY A 63 -11.22 -2.64 2.66
CA GLY A 63 -11.46 -3.85 1.87
C GLY A 63 -12.88 -3.89 1.27
N LYS A 64 -13.10 -4.71 0.24
CA LYS A 64 -14.43 -4.88 -0.39
C LYS A 64 -15.36 -5.79 0.38
N ASP A 65 -14.78 -6.76 1.09
CA ASP A 65 -15.53 -7.70 1.91
C ASP A 65 -15.30 -7.34 3.38
N TYR A 66 -16.39 -7.31 4.15
CA TYR A 66 -16.32 -7.28 5.61
C TYR A 66 -15.98 -8.70 6.07
N ASP A 67 -14.73 -8.94 6.42
CA ASP A 67 -14.38 -10.08 7.24
C ASP A 67 -14.74 -9.74 8.68
N ALA A 68 -15.60 -10.56 9.31
CA ALA A 68 -15.97 -10.41 10.72
C ALA A 68 -14.75 -10.54 11.67
N GLU A 69 -13.63 -11.07 11.17
CA GLU A 69 -12.33 -11.09 11.84
C GLU A 69 -11.54 -9.77 11.71
N GLY A 70 -12.08 -8.76 11.00
CA GLY A 70 -11.48 -7.43 10.86
C GLY A 70 -10.30 -7.38 9.88
N TYR A 71 -10.21 -8.33 8.95
CA TYR A 71 -9.15 -8.35 7.95
C TYR A 71 -9.37 -7.30 6.86
N TYR A 72 -8.58 -6.24 6.90
CA TYR A 72 -8.51 -5.23 5.84
C TYR A 72 -7.23 -5.43 5.02
N PRO A 73 -7.32 -5.78 3.73
CA PRO A 73 -6.14 -6.05 2.90
C PRO A 73 -5.30 -4.80 2.62
N TYR A 74 -5.93 -3.63 2.54
CA TYR A 74 -5.25 -2.38 2.21
C TYR A 74 -5.14 -1.50 3.43
N TRP A 75 -3.98 -0.86 3.61
CA TRP A 75 -3.72 0.05 4.72
C TRP A 75 -2.95 1.28 4.25
N VAL A 76 -3.31 2.43 4.78
CA VAL A 76 -2.44 3.60 4.85
C VAL A 76 -2.15 3.90 6.31
N TYR A 77 -0.92 4.23 6.65
CA TYR A 77 -0.54 4.64 8.01
C TYR A 77 0.69 5.54 8.00
N VAL A 78 0.90 6.24 9.12
CA VAL A 78 2.09 7.05 9.38
C VAL A 78 3.09 6.23 10.20
N GLU A 79 4.37 6.28 9.82
CA GLU A 79 5.48 5.78 10.63
C GLU A 79 6.68 6.71 10.45
N ASN A 80 7.28 7.21 11.54
CA ASN A 80 8.41 8.15 11.50
C ASN A 80 8.15 9.37 10.58
N ASP A 81 6.98 9.99 10.71
CA ASP A 81 6.51 11.13 9.89
C ASP A 81 6.35 10.85 8.38
N ASP A 82 6.59 9.62 7.93
CA ASP A 82 6.39 9.17 6.55
C ASP A 82 5.05 8.44 6.40
N TYR A 83 4.38 8.65 5.26
CA TYR A 83 3.14 7.95 4.92
C TYR A 83 3.42 6.70 4.09
N TYR A 84 2.77 5.60 4.45
CA TYR A 84 2.94 4.34 3.77
C TYR A 84 1.63 3.74 3.33
N PHE A 85 1.61 3.20 2.12
CA PHE A 85 0.55 2.34 1.62
C PHE A 85 1.01 0.88 1.67
N ALA A 86 0.24 -0.01 2.29
CA ALA A 86 0.57 -1.42 2.44
C ALA A 86 -0.56 -2.34 2.01
N PHE A 87 -0.20 -3.46 1.38
CA PHE A 87 -1.13 -4.48 0.89
C PHE A 87 -0.45 -5.85 0.76
N PRO A 88 -1.19 -6.97 0.84
CA PRO A 88 -0.63 -8.29 0.60
C PRO A 88 -0.24 -8.44 -0.88
N PRO A 89 0.96 -8.94 -1.18
CA PRO A 89 1.34 -9.26 -2.55
C PRO A 89 0.62 -10.51 -3.04
N GLU A 90 0.37 -10.54 -4.35
CA GLU A 90 -0.03 -11.76 -5.07
C GLU A 90 1.15 -12.43 -5.79
N ASP A 91 2.32 -11.79 -5.80
CA ASP A 91 3.52 -12.28 -6.45
C ASP A 91 4.44 -12.95 -5.42
N TYR A 92 4.77 -14.22 -5.66
CA TYR A 92 5.66 -15.01 -4.81
C TYR A 92 6.73 -15.67 -5.65
N LYS A 93 7.98 -15.64 -5.18
CA LYS A 93 9.06 -16.46 -5.73
C LYS A 93 9.24 -17.72 -4.91
N LEU A 94 9.55 -18.83 -5.57
CA LEU A 94 9.95 -20.06 -4.90
C LEU A 94 11.44 -20.02 -4.59
N VAL A 95 11.80 -20.03 -3.32
CA VAL A 95 13.19 -20.07 -2.85
C VAL A 95 13.51 -21.49 -2.38
N HIS A 96 14.61 -22.03 -2.91
CA HIS A 96 15.15 -23.33 -2.51
C HIS A 96 16.39 -23.11 -1.65
N GLU A 97 16.28 -23.45 -0.37
CA GLU A 97 17.43 -23.49 0.54
C GLU A 97 17.89 -24.94 0.71
N PRO A 98 19.21 -25.23 0.62
CA PRO A 98 19.71 -26.60 0.79
C PRO A 98 19.27 -27.21 2.13
N GLY A 99 18.58 -28.35 2.08
CA GLY A 99 18.09 -29.06 3.27
C GLY A 99 16.75 -28.58 3.83
N ALA A 100 16.11 -27.56 3.23
CA ALA A 100 14.79 -27.09 3.63
C ALA A 100 13.73 -27.37 2.56
N LYS A 101 12.44 -27.34 2.97
CA LYS A 101 11.33 -27.35 2.01
C LYS A 101 11.32 -26.02 1.25
N PRO A 102 10.97 -26.02 -0.06
CA PRO A 102 10.82 -24.79 -0.82
C PRO A 102 9.88 -23.80 -0.12
N LYS A 103 10.28 -22.54 -0.05
CA LYS A 103 9.51 -21.47 0.60
C LYS A 103 9.02 -20.49 -0.46
N HIS A 104 7.74 -20.10 -0.36
CA HIS A 104 7.21 -18.97 -1.12
C HIS A 104 7.61 -17.68 -0.41
N VAL A 105 8.36 -16.82 -1.10
CA VAL A 105 8.78 -15.52 -0.59
C VAL A 105 8.03 -14.44 -1.36
N PRO A 106 7.30 -13.55 -0.69
CA PRO A 106 6.61 -12.45 -1.34
C PRO A 106 7.59 -11.51 -2.03
N ILE A 107 7.21 -10.98 -3.19
CA ILE A 107 8.00 -10.02 -3.98
C ILE A 107 7.09 -8.91 -4.52
N LEU A 108 7.69 -7.78 -4.92
CA LEU A 108 6.98 -6.81 -5.74
C LEU A 108 7.08 -7.23 -7.22
N GLY A 109 6.16 -8.08 -7.69
CA GLY A 109 6.05 -8.45 -9.10
C GLY A 109 5.08 -7.56 -9.88
N SER A 110 4.69 -8.01 -11.07
CA SER A 110 3.79 -7.26 -11.96
C SER A 110 2.41 -7.04 -11.34
N LYS A 111 1.86 -8.02 -10.60
CA LYS A 111 0.54 -7.87 -9.99
C LYS A 111 0.56 -6.85 -8.87
N ALA A 112 1.59 -6.87 -8.02
CA ALA A 112 1.74 -5.88 -6.98
C ALA A 112 1.91 -4.45 -7.54
N LEU A 113 2.60 -4.30 -8.67
CA LEU A 113 2.69 -3.02 -9.40
C LEU A 113 1.34 -2.55 -9.96
N GLU A 114 0.60 -3.45 -10.60
CA GLU A 114 -0.74 -3.17 -11.12
C GLU A 114 -1.69 -2.75 -10.00
N GLU A 115 -1.64 -3.47 -8.88
CA GLU A 115 -2.41 -3.20 -7.67
C GLU A 115 -2.08 -1.83 -7.09
N PHE A 116 -0.79 -1.50 -6.96
CA PHE A 116 -0.38 -0.17 -6.53
C PHE A 116 -0.89 0.93 -7.48
N PHE A 117 -0.75 0.75 -8.80
CA PHE A 117 -1.21 1.74 -9.76
C PHE A 117 -2.72 1.85 -9.86
N ARG A 118 -3.47 0.82 -9.45
CA ARG A 118 -4.92 0.88 -9.29
C ARG A 118 -5.33 1.80 -8.13
N TRP A 119 -4.61 1.76 -7.00
CA TRP A 119 -4.91 2.59 -5.83
C TRP A 119 -4.33 4.00 -5.89
N LEU A 120 -3.22 4.18 -6.62
CA LEU A 120 -2.51 5.46 -6.66
C LEU A 120 -3.40 6.67 -7.03
N PRO A 121 -4.34 6.60 -7.99
CA PRO A 121 -5.25 7.71 -8.27
C PRO A 121 -6.10 8.12 -7.06
N LEU A 122 -6.61 7.16 -6.30
CA LEU A 122 -7.41 7.42 -5.10
C LEU A 122 -6.56 8.02 -3.98
N LEU A 123 -5.36 7.47 -3.75
CA LEU A 123 -4.40 8.01 -2.78
C LEU A 123 -4.00 9.46 -3.10
N LYS A 124 -3.82 9.78 -4.39
CA LYS A 124 -3.56 11.15 -4.83
C LYS A 124 -4.75 12.08 -4.65
N GLN A 125 -5.97 11.58 -4.83
CA GLN A 125 -7.18 12.36 -4.51
C GLN A 125 -7.26 12.64 -3.01
N ALA A 126 -6.91 11.68 -2.16
CA ALA A 126 -6.82 11.82 -0.71
C ALA A 126 -5.59 12.61 -0.20
N ARG A 127 -4.76 13.15 -1.10
CA ARG A 127 -3.58 13.93 -0.70
C ARG A 127 -4.00 15.16 0.12
N ALA A 128 -3.33 15.37 1.25
CA ALA A 128 -3.47 16.61 2.01
C ALA A 128 -3.03 17.79 1.15
N VAL A 129 -3.83 18.85 1.11
CA VAL A 129 -3.40 20.10 0.47
C VAL A 129 -2.35 20.70 1.38
N GLU A 130 -1.08 20.74 0.94
CA GLU A 130 -0.11 21.60 1.59
C GLU A 130 -0.65 23.02 1.53
N GLY A 131 -0.97 23.57 2.70
CA GLY A 131 -1.44 24.93 2.81
C GLY A 131 -0.42 25.84 2.15
N VAL A 132 -0.83 26.52 1.08
CA VAL A 132 -0.15 27.73 0.63
C VAL A 132 -0.28 28.69 1.82
N LEU A 133 0.78 28.82 2.60
CA LEU A 133 0.96 29.97 3.46
C LEU A 133 1.03 31.17 2.52
N ASN A 134 -0.11 31.87 2.41
CA ASN A 134 -0.17 33.19 1.79
C ASN A 134 0.72 34.18 2.56
#